data_AF-A0A952BSY8-F1
#
_entry.id   AF-A0A952BSY8-F1
#
_cell.length_a   1.000
_cell.length_b   1.000
_cell.length_c   1.000
_cell.angle_alpha   90.00
_cell.angle_beta   90.00
_cell.angle_gamma   90.00
#
_symmetry.space_group_name_H-M   'P 1'
#
loop_
_entity.id
_entity.type
_entity.pdbx_description
1 polymer ?
#
loop_
_entity_poly.entity_id
_entity_poly.type
_entity_poly.pdbx_seq_one_letter_code
_entity_poly.pdbx_strand_id
1 'polypeptide(L)'
;MKKSISYLLISLFSFAIIIIFYGCKDTINQADVDAVIIPAHNVSYQAHIQPVLLVKCAFSGCHDDQSRANNLSFTNYFTTVEDMAVVVPYEPQNSKMIWALMGTGAFKMPPPLYPPLTMNQIEGIRTWIAEGAKNN
;
A
#
# COMPACT_ATOMS: atom_id res chain seq x y z
N MET A 1 48.66 -20.40 -22.65
CA MET A 1 48.49 -19.29 -21.69
C MET A 1 47.29 -18.37 -21.97
N LYS A 2 46.87 -18.13 -23.23
CA LYS A 2 45.71 -17.25 -23.52
C LYS A 2 44.33 -17.87 -23.22
N LYS A 3 44.19 -19.20 -23.34
CA LYS A 3 42.91 -19.91 -23.11
C LYS A 3 42.48 -19.92 -21.63
N SER A 4 43.42 -20.07 -20.70
CA SER A 4 43.15 -20.10 -19.25
C SER A 4 42.69 -18.74 -18.70
N ILE A 5 43.18 -17.63 -19.26
CA ILE A 5 42.72 -16.27 -18.91
C ILE A 5 41.26 -16.05 -19.39
N SER A 6 40.90 -16.60 -20.55
CA SER A 6 39.52 -16.53 -21.07
C SER A 6 38.52 -17.29 -20.19
N TYR A 7 38.88 -18.47 -19.67
CA TYR A 7 37.99 -19.22 -18.77
C TYR A 7 37.87 -18.57 -17.39
N LEU A 8 38.93 -17.91 -16.89
CA LEU A 8 38.89 -17.17 -15.64
C LEU A 8 37.91 -15.97 -15.71
N LEU A 9 37.91 -15.24 -16.83
CA LEU A 9 37.03 -14.11 -17.07
C LEU A 9 35.55 -14.53 -17.26
N ILE A 10 35.30 -15.68 -17.90
CA ILE A 10 33.95 -16.24 -18.07
C ILE A 10 33.40 -16.78 -16.74
N SER A 11 34.25 -17.34 -15.88
CA SER A 11 33.89 -17.83 -14.53
C SER A 11 33.58 -16.68 -13.54
N LEU A 12 34.27 -15.56 -13.63
CA LEU A 12 34.00 -14.36 -12.83
C LEU A 12 32.70 -13.67 -13.26
N PHE A 13 32.38 -13.68 -14.55
CA PHE A 13 31.15 -13.10 -15.08
C PHE A 13 29.90 -13.92 -14.72
N SER A 14 30.03 -15.24 -14.65
CA SER A 14 28.93 -16.14 -14.23
C SER A 14 28.67 -16.09 -12.72
N PHE A 15 29.69 -15.85 -11.89
CA PHE A 15 29.50 -15.62 -10.44
C PHE A 15 28.87 -14.25 -10.15
N ALA A 16 29.19 -13.22 -10.94
CA ALA A 16 28.60 -11.88 -10.80
C ALA A 16 27.10 -11.82 -11.18
N ILE A 17 26.66 -12.63 -12.14
CA ILE A 17 25.24 -12.70 -12.55
C ILE A 17 24.36 -13.34 -11.45
N ILE A 18 24.91 -14.28 -10.67
CA ILE A 18 24.17 -14.95 -9.59
C ILE A 18 23.86 -13.98 -8.43
N ILE A 19 24.70 -12.98 -8.18
CA ILE A 19 24.50 -12.00 -7.09
C ILE A 19 23.37 -11.00 -7.41
N ILE A 20 23.06 -10.75 -8.68
CA ILE A 20 22.02 -9.79 -9.09
C ILE A 20 20.60 -10.34 -8.88
N PHE A 21 20.42 -11.66 -8.81
CA PHE A 21 19.11 -12.30 -8.59
C PHE A 21 18.75 -12.53 -7.12
N TYR A 22 19.65 -12.23 -6.17
CA TYR A 22 19.35 -12.24 -4.73
C TYR A 22 18.94 -10.88 -4.19
N GLY A 23 18.58 -9.92 -5.06
CA GLY A 23 17.82 -8.75 -4.62
C GLY A 23 16.50 -9.24 -4.04
N CYS A 24 16.34 -9.15 -2.71
CA CYS A 24 15.15 -9.61 -2.01
C CYS A 24 13.90 -9.05 -2.70
N LYS A 25 13.15 -9.92 -3.40
CA LYS A 25 11.82 -9.61 -3.88
C LYS A 25 10.87 -9.71 -2.70
N ASP A 26 10.99 -8.77 -1.76
CA ASP A 26 10.09 -8.69 -0.62
C ASP A 26 8.76 -8.14 -1.14
N THR A 27 7.92 -9.06 -1.62
CA THR A 27 6.53 -8.75 -1.90
C THR A 27 5.85 -8.65 -0.55
N ILE A 28 5.63 -7.41 -0.07
CA ILE A 28 4.86 -7.15 1.15
C ILE A 28 3.50 -7.84 0.98
N ASN A 29 3.22 -8.80 1.84
CA ASN A 29 1.97 -9.54 1.83
C ASN A 29 1.03 -9.07 2.94
N GLN A 30 -0.15 -9.65 3.00
CA GLN A 30 -1.16 -9.27 3.99
C GLN A 30 -0.68 -9.40 5.44
N ALA A 31 0.01 -10.49 5.80
CA ALA A 31 0.44 -10.72 7.17
C ALA A 31 1.48 -9.68 7.60
N ASP A 32 2.34 -9.25 6.66
CA ASP A 32 3.34 -8.22 6.93
C ASP A 32 2.68 -6.89 7.28
N VAL A 33 1.67 -6.45 6.50
CA VAL A 33 0.94 -5.20 6.76
C VAL A 33 0.08 -5.30 8.03
N ASP A 34 -0.51 -6.47 8.30
CA ASP A 34 -1.34 -6.69 9.50
C ASP A 34 -0.50 -6.68 10.80
N ALA A 35 0.81 -6.94 10.72
CA ALA A 35 1.74 -6.89 11.85
C ALA A 35 2.30 -5.50 12.15
N VAL A 36 2.23 -4.55 11.21
CA VAL A 36 2.71 -3.18 11.41
C VAL A 36 1.77 -2.43 12.34
N ILE A 37 2.34 -1.85 13.40
CA ILE A 37 1.62 -0.95 14.30
C ILE A 37 1.73 0.47 13.76
N ILE A 38 0.59 1.03 13.34
CA ILE A 38 0.47 2.43 12.98
C ILE A 38 0.44 3.28 14.27
N PRO A 39 1.29 4.31 14.39
CA PRO A 39 1.35 5.14 15.59
C PRO A 39 0.05 5.94 15.78
N ALA A 40 -0.23 6.32 17.03
CA ALA A 40 -1.43 7.09 17.38
C ALA A 40 -1.38 8.57 16.96
N HIS A 41 -0.22 9.04 16.48
CA HIS A 41 0.00 10.40 15.99
C HIS A 41 1.22 10.43 15.06
N ASN A 42 1.35 11.50 14.29
CA ASN A 42 2.37 11.69 13.24
C ASN A 42 2.38 10.53 12.25
N VAL A 43 1.20 10.15 11.76
CA VAL A 43 1.05 9.05 10.82
C VAL A 43 1.65 9.47 9.47
N SER A 44 2.73 8.79 9.08
CA SER A 44 3.28 8.88 7.71
C SER A 44 2.40 8.14 6.70
N TYR A 45 2.02 8.83 5.63
CA TYR A 45 1.34 8.21 4.50
C TYR A 45 2.20 7.13 3.86
N GLN A 46 3.45 7.45 3.54
CA GLN A 46 4.33 6.57 2.80
C GLN A 46 4.69 5.31 3.60
N ALA A 47 4.91 5.45 4.91
CA ALA A 47 5.33 4.35 5.77
C ALA A 47 4.15 3.51 6.30
N HIS A 48 2.99 4.13 6.58
CA HIS A 48 1.91 3.44 7.30
C HIS A 48 0.62 3.27 6.48
N ILE A 49 0.25 4.23 5.63
CA ILE A 49 -1.05 4.22 4.94
C ILE A 49 -0.95 3.56 3.56
N GLN A 50 0.01 3.99 2.75
CA GLN A 50 0.17 3.49 1.38
C GLN A 50 0.35 1.97 1.33
N PRO A 51 1.14 1.31 2.20
CA PRO A 51 1.26 -0.16 2.19
C PRO A 51 -0.08 -0.86 2.47
N VAL A 52 -0.89 -0.32 3.38
CA VAL A 52 -2.25 -0.84 3.66
C VAL A 52 -3.12 -0.72 2.42
N LEU A 53 -3.14 0.46 1.79
CA LEU A 53 -3.96 0.70 0.60
C LEU A 53 -3.56 -0.19 -0.57
N LEU A 54 -2.26 -0.40 -0.80
CA LEU A 54 -1.78 -1.28 -1.88
C LEU A 54 -2.19 -2.73 -1.68
N VAL A 55 -2.04 -3.25 -0.46
CA VAL A 55 -2.28 -4.68 -0.19
C VAL A 55 -3.78 -4.98 0.00
N LYS A 56 -4.54 -4.06 0.59
CA LYS A 56 -5.94 -4.31 0.98
C LYS A 56 -6.96 -3.70 0.02
N CYS A 57 -6.57 -2.79 -0.87
CA CYS A 57 -7.52 -2.03 -1.69
C CYS A 57 -7.14 -1.94 -3.17
N ALA A 58 -5.88 -1.62 -3.48
CA ALA A 58 -5.42 -1.30 -4.83
C ALA A 58 -4.91 -2.54 -5.58
N PHE A 59 -5.80 -3.50 -5.78
CA PHE A 59 -5.55 -4.70 -6.56
C PHE A 59 -6.57 -4.87 -7.69
N SER A 60 -6.23 -5.75 -8.64
CA SER A 60 -7.05 -5.99 -9.84
C SER A 60 -8.48 -6.39 -9.50
N GLY A 61 -9.44 -5.76 -10.16
CA GLY A 61 -10.88 -5.87 -9.90
C GLY A 61 -11.40 -4.96 -8.77
N CYS A 62 -10.52 -4.23 -8.07
CA CYS A 62 -10.89 -3.30 -7.01
C CYS A 62 -10.39 -1.88 -7.32
N HIS A 63 -9.63 -1.25 -6.43
CA HIS A 63 -9.28 0.18 -6.51
C HIS A 63 -7.84 0.41 -7.01
N ASP A 64 -7.39 -0.39 -7.99
CA ASP A 64 -6.15 -0.11 -8.71
C ASP A 64 -6.38 0.89 -9.87
N ASP A 65 -5.30 1.32 -10.54
CA ASP A 65 -5.38 2.31 -11.62
C ASP A 65 -6.11 1.83 -12.87
N GLN A 66 -6.26 0.51 -13.04
CA GLN A 66 -6.89 -0.10 -14.21
C GLN A 66 -8.38 -0.37 -13.98
N SER A 67 -8.70 -1.01 -12.85
CA SER A 67 -10.06 -1.46 -12.52
C SER A 67 -10.89 -0.31 -11.97
N ARG A 68 -10.26 0.60 -11.21
CA ARG A 68 -10.86 1.81 -10.64
C ARG A 68 -12.29 1.59 -10.15
N ALA A 69 -12.52 0.62 -9.27
CA ALA A 69 -13.84 0.35 -8.74
C ALA A 69 -14.46 1.64 -8.17
N ASN A 70 -15.68 1.94 -8.60
CA ASN A 70 -16.37 3.21 -8.30
C ASN A 70 -15.58 4.48 -8.70
N ASN A 71 -14.77 4.39 -9.76
CA ASN A 71 -13.87 5.43 -10.28
C ASN A 71 -12.75 5.88 -9.32
N LEU A 72 -12.41 5.06 -8.31
CA LEU A 72 -11.37 5.38 -7.33
C LEU A 72 -10.11 4.55 -7.55
N SER A 73 -8.95 5.16 -7.36
CA SER A 73 -7.65 4.49 -7.30
C SER A 73 -6.92 4.84 -6.00
N PHE A 74 -6.35 3.83 -5.34
CA PHE A 74 -5.55 3.99 -4.13
C PHE A 74 -4.08 3.57 -4.32
N THR A 75 -3.60 3.56 -5.58
CA THR A 75 -2.24 3.14 -5.93
C THR A 75 -1.16 4.13 -5.50
N ASN A 76 -1.53 5.40 -5.33
CA ASN A 76 -0.62 6.46 -4.91
C ASN A 76 -1.35 7.56 -4.13
N TYR A 77 -0.58 8.47 -3.53
CA TYR A 77 -1.12 9.58 -2.76
C TYR A 77 -2.11 10.44 -3.55
N PHE A 78 -1.73 10.87 -4.75
CA PHE A 78 -2.50 11.84 -5.52
C PHE A 78 -3.86 11.29 -5.94
N THR A 79 -3.94 10.02 -6.33
CA THR A 79 -5.22 9.37 -6.64
C THR A 79 -6.05 9.10 -5.39
N THR A 80 -5.40 8.80 -4.26
CA THR A 80 -6.10 8.57 -2.99
C THR A 80 -6.83 9.82 -2.47
N VAL A 81 -6.24 11.01 -2.66
CA VAL A 81 -6.81 12.29 -2.22
C VAL A 81 -7.48 13.09 -3.34
N GLU A 82 -7.66 12.49 -4.52
CA GLU A 82 -8.22 13.13 -5.71
C GLU A 82 -9.67 13.61 -5.49
N ASP A 83 -10.50 12.73 -4.89
CA ASP A 83 -11.88 13.06 -4.54
C ASP A 83 -11.95 13.54 -3.07
N MET A 84 -12.20 14.84 -2.92
CA MET A 84 -12.34 15.50 -1.61
C MET A 84 -13.52 14.98 -0.77
N ALA A 85 -14.45 14.22 -1.32
CA ALA A 85 -15.48 13.55 -0.53
C ALA A 85 -15.04 12.17 0.00
N VAL A 86 -14.02 11.56 -0.62
CA VAL A 86 -13.49 10.25 -0.20
C VAL A 86 -12.54 10.44 0.98
N VAL A 87 -11.61 11.37 0.84
CA VAL A 87 -10.70 11.81 1.90
C VAL A 87 -10.92 13.30 2.10
N VAL A 88 -11.50 13.68 3.25
CA VAL A 88 -11.69 15.08 3.67
C VAL A 88 -10.62 15.40 4.71
N PRO A 89 -9.53 16.11 4.35
CA PRO A 89 -8.47 16.45 5.30
C PRO A 89 -9.03 17.13 6.56
N TYR A 90 -8.50 16.77 7.72
CA TYR A 90 -8.92 17.23 9.06
C TYR A 90 -10.33 16.80 9.51
N GLU A 91 -11.11 16.14 8.66
CA GLU A 91 -12.51 15.77 8.95
C GLU A 91 -12.77 14.29 8.64
N PRO A 92 -12.17 13.35 9.40
CA PRO A 92 -12.35 11.92 9.17
C PRO A 92 -13.83 11.49 9.26
N GLN A 93 -14.62 12.13 10.12
CA GLN A 93 -16.06 11.87 10.24
C GLN A 93 -16.86 12.25 8.99
N ASN A 94 -16.32 13.09 8.11
CA ASN A 94 -16.96 13.51 6.86
C ASN A 94 -16.38 12.79 5.63
N SER A 95 -15.40 11.92 5.84
CA SER A 95 -14.71 11.18 4.76
C SER A 95 -15.45 9.87 4.44
N LYS A 96 -15.87 9.70 3.17
CA LYS A 96 -16.52 8.45 2.72
C LYS A 96 -15.62 7.22 2.92
N MET A 97 -14.30 7.37 2.86
CA MET A 97 -13.36 6.29 3.15
C MET A 97 -13.60 5.71 4.56
N ILE A 98 -13.75 6.56 5.58
CA ILE A 98 -13.99 6.13 6.96
C ILE A 98 -15.38 5.49 7.08
N TRP A 99 -16.40 6.06 6.45
CA TRP A 99 -17.74 5.45 6.46
C TRP A 99 -17.77 4.06 5.83
N ALA A 100 -17.01 3.86 4.75
CA ALA A 100 -16.91 2.57 4.09
C ALA A 100 -16.20 1.54 4.98
N LEU A 101 -15.06 1.91 5.58
CA LEU A 101 -14.30 1.04 6.49
C LEU A 101 -15.10 0.67 7.74
N MET A 102 -15.90 1.59 8.28
CA MET A 102 -16.76 1.35 9.44
C MET A 102 -18.11 0.71 9.08
N GLY A 103 -18.46 0.63 7.80
CA GLY A 103 -19.75 0.13 7.34
C GLY A 103 -20.94 1.02 7.72
N THR A 104 -20.72 2.32 7.90
CA THR A 104 -21.77 3.31 8.22
C THR A 104 -22.26 4.10 7.00
N GLY A 105 -21.61 3.91 5.84
CA GLY A 105 -22.00 4.53 4.58
C GLY A 105 -22.90 3.63 3.71
N ALA A 106 -23.06 3.99 2.44
CA ALA A 106 -23.85 3.21 1.47
C ALA A 106 -23.22 1.85 1.14
N PHE A 107 -21.90 1.73 1.24
CA PHE A 107 -21.15 0.51 0.97
C PHE A 107 -20.18 0.24 2.12
N LYS A 108 -20.04 -1.03 2.51
CA LYS A 108 -19.03 -1.48 3.46
C LYS A 108 -17.80 -1.98 2.71
N MET A 109 -16.61 -1.55 3.14
CA MET A 109 -15.33 -1.99 2.60
C MET A 109 -14.45 -2.64 3.68
N PRO A 110 -13.67 -3.69 3.31
CA PRO A 110 -13.75 -4.37 2.03
C PRO A 110 -15.08 -5.16 1.90
N PRO A 111 -15.48 -5.58 0.69
CA PRO A 111 -16.69 -6.37 0.51
C PRO A 111 -16.61 -7.69 1.29
N PRO A 112 -17.76 -8.36 1.54
CA PRO A 112 -17.74 -9.70 2.13
C PRO A 112 -16.79 -10.65 1.40
N LEU A 113 -16.20 -11.59 2.13
CA LEU A 113 -15.21 -12.57 1.66
C LEU A 113 -13.79 -12.03 1.40
N TYR A 114 -13.58 -10.72 1.46
CA TYR A 114 -12.24 -10.15 1.43
C TYR A 114 -11.68 -9.98 2.85
N PRO A 115 -10.36 -10.13 3.04
CA PRO A 115 -9.76 -9.98 4.36
C PRO A 115 -9.95 -8.57 4.92
N PRO A 116 -10.44 -8.42 6.15
CA PRO A 116 -10.70 -7.11 6.73
C PRO A 116 -9.39 -6.37 7.02
N LEU A 117 -9.53 -5.06 7.24
CA LEU A 117 -8.50 -4.27 7.89
C LEU A 117 -8.51 -4.55 9.40
N THR A 118 -7.35 -4.46 10.04
CA THR A 118 -7.27 -4.49 11.50
C THR A 118 -7.81 -3.17 12.08
N MET A 119 -8.21 -3.17 13.35
CA MET A 119 -8.64 -1.94 14.01
C MET A 119 -7.54 -0.88 14.06
N ASN A 120 -6.26 -1.28 14.19
CA ASN A 120 -5.14 -0.35 14.15
C ASN A 120 -4.95 0.28 12.76
N GLN A 121 -5.18 -0.47 11.68
CA GLN A 121 -5.16 0.08 10.32
C GLN A 121 -6.29 1.10 10.10
N ILE A 122 -7.52 0.78 10.54
CA ILE A 122 -8.66 1.70 10.43
C ILE A 122 -8.41 2.98 11.23
N GLU A 123 -7.93 2.87 12.47
CA GLU A 123 -7.62 4.03 13.31
C GLU A 123 -6.44 4.83 12.77
N GLY A 124 -5.44 4.16 12.19
CA GLY A 124 -4.31 4.80 11.53
C GLY A 124 -4.73 5.65 10.34
N ILE A 125 -5.59 5.11 9.46
CA ILE A 125 -6.18 5.87 8.34
C ILE A 125 -7.00 7.06 8.87
N ARG A 126 -7.85 6.83 9.89
CA ARG A 126 -8.64 7.88 10.54
C ARG A 126 -7.74 9.00 11.10
N THR A 127 -6.66 8.64 11.77
CA THR A 127 -5.69 9.58 12.36
C THR A 127 -4.95 10.34 11.27
N TRP A 128 -4.45 9.67 10.23
CA TRP A 128 -3.81 10.33 9.09
C TRP A 128 -4.71 11.38 8.44
N ILE A 129 -6.01 11.07 8.24
CA ILE A 129 -6.97 12.05 7.74
C ILE A 129 -7.14 13.22 8.72
N ALA A 130 -7.29 12.93 10.03
CA ALA A 130 -7.39 13.95 11.07
C ALA A 130 -6.16 14.87 11.13
N GLU A 131 -4.99 14.36 10.78
CA GLU A 131 -3.72 15.11 10.70
C GLU A 131 -3.54 15.91 9.40
N GLY A 132 -4.57 15.92 8.55
CA GLY A 132 -4.61 16.69 7.31
C GLY A 132 -4.29 15.88 6.07
N ALA A 133 -4.33 14.55 6.14
CA ALA A 133 -4.09 13.64 5.02
C ALA A 133 -2.80 13.96 4.24
N LYS A 134 -1.68 14.19 4.96
CA LYS A 134 -0.42 14.66 4.38
C LYS A 134 0.30 13.59 3.56
N ASN A 135 1.08 14.01 2.57
CA ASN A 135 2.03 13.14 1.87
C ASN A 135 3.39 13.18 2.57
N ASN A 136 3.62 12.31 3.54
CA ASN A 136 4.80 12.31 4.42
C ASN A 136 5.34 10.90 4.71
#